data_AF-A0A327K2M3-F1
#
_entry.id   AF-A0A327K2M3-F1
#
_cell.length_a   1.000
_cell.length_b   1.000
_cell.length_c   1.000
_cell.angle_alpha   90.00
_cell.angle_beta   90.00
_cell.angle_gamma   90.00
#
_symmetry.space_group_name_H-M   'P 1'
#
loop_
_entity.id
_entity.type
_entity.pdbx_description
1 polymer ?
#
loop_
_entity_poly.entity_id
_entity_poly.type
_entity_poly.pdbx_seq_one_letter_code
_entity_poly.pdbx_strand_id
1 'polypeptide(L)'
;MDSKLLARIGAVAFVAVAITATVIELTRKEERPEAVLPRPAQTGAADPLRDELFRCQSLGEAGPRDPACLRAWAESRRRFLTPGTARPQIGSGLPG
;
A
#
# COMPACT_ATOMS: atom_id res chain seq x y z
N MET A 1 -24.77 -36.11 -13.83
CA MET A 1 -23.69 -35.38 -13.11
C MET A 1 -23.06 -36.36 -12.12
N ASP A 2 -21.75 -36.56 -12.21
CA ASP A 2 -21.02 -37.43 -11.29
C ASP A 2 -21.02 -36.83 -9.88
N SER A 3 -22.01 -37.20 -9.07
CA SER A 3 -22.12 -36.81 -7.66
C SER A 3 -20.84 -37.11 -6.88
N LYS A 4 -20.12 -38.17 -7.28
CA LYS A 4 -18.82 -38.55 -6.73
C LYS A 4 -17.71 -37.56 -7.07
N LEU A 5 -17.73 -36.96 -8.26
CA LEU A 5 -16.79 -35.90 -8.65
C LEU A 5 -17.07 -34.61 -7.87
N LEU A 6 -18.35 -34.23 -7.77
CA LEU A 6 -18.76 -33.04 -7.01
C LEU A 6 -18.38 -33.16 -5.52
N ALA A 7 -18.57 -34.32 -4.91
CA ALA A 7 -18.17 -34.57 -3.52
C ALA A 7 -16.64 -34.45 -3.33
N ARG A 8 -15.85 -34.96 -4.29
CA ARG A 8 -14.39 -34.82 -4.24
C ARG A 8 -13.94 -33.37 -4.39
N ILE A 9 -14.54 -32.63 -5.32
CA ILE A 9 -14.23 -31.20 -5.51
C ILE A 9 -14.56 -30.41 -4.25
N GLY A 10 -15.72 -30.65 -3.63
CA GLY A 10 -16.10 -30.02 -2.37
C GLY A 10 -15.12 -30.33 -1.24
N ALA A 11 -14.73 -31.59 -1.08
CA ALA A 11 -13.76 -32.00 -0.07
C ALA A 11 -12.39 -31.34 -0.28
N VAL A 12 -11.89 -31.31 -1.52
CA VAL A 12 -10.60 -30.68 -1.84
C VAL A 12 -10.64 -29.17 -1.61
N ALA A 13 -11.73 -28.50 -2.02
CA ALA A 13 -11.90 -27.07 -1.79
C ALA A 13 -11.93 -26.74 -0.29
N PHE A 14 -12.65 -27.54 0.52
CA PHE A 14 -12.70 -27.35 1.97
C PHE A 14 -11.33 -27.53 2.63
N VAL A 15 -10.59 -28.57 2.23
CA VAL A 15 -9.21 -28.79 2.72
C VAL A 15 -8.30 -27.63 2.34
N ALA A 16 -8.37 -27.13 1.10
CA ALA A 16 -7.58 -25.98 0.67
C ALA A 16 -7.89 -24.73 1.51
N VAL A 17 -9.18 -24.43 1.73
CA VAL A 17 -9.61 -23.30 2.58
C VAL A 17 -9.12 -23.46 4.02
N ALA A 18 -9.22 -24.66 4.58
CA ALA A 18 -8.73 -24.94 5.94
C ALA A 18 -7.22 -24.71 6.06
N ILE A 19 -6.42 -25.16 5.07
CA ILE A 19 -4.97 -24.92 5.04
C ILE A 19 -4.66 -23.43 4.91
N THR A 20 -5.35 -22.70 4.05
CA THR A 20 -5.14 -21.24 3.94
C THR A 20 -5.48 -20.54 5.25
N ALA A 21 -6.56 -20.92 5.92
CA ALA A 21 -6.95 -20.36 7.20
C ALA A 21 -5.91 -20.63 8.30
N THR A 22 -5.36 -21.85 8.39
CA THR A 22 -4.32 -22.19 9.37
C THR A 22 -3.02 -21.45 9.10
N VAL A 23 -2.61 -21.29 7.84
CA VAL A 23 -1.44 -20.48 7.47
C VAL A 23 -1.64 -19.04 7.93
N ILE A 24 -2.79 -18.43 7.66
CA ILE A 24 -3.09 -17.05 8.08
C ILE A 24 -3.07 -16.95 9.61
N GLU A 25 -3.69 -17.88 10.34
CA GLU A 25 -3.70 -17.85 11.81
C GLU A 25 -2.30 -17.98 12.42
N LEU A 26 -1.45 -18.83 11.83
CA LEU A 26 -0.06 -18.98 12.26
C LEU A 26 0.76 -17.72 11.99
N THR A 27 0.66 -17.13 10.79
CA THR A 27 1.29 -15.84 10.48
C THR A 27 0.78 -14.72 11.40
N ARG A 28 -0.52 -14.66 11.67
CA ARG A 28 -1.11 -13.67 12.58
C ARG A 28 -0.65 -13.84 14.02
N LYS A 29 -0.50 -15.09 14.47
CA LYS A 29 -0.01 -15.42 15.81
C LYS A 29 1.50 -15.20 15.95
N GLU A 30 2.25 -15.21 14.85
CA GLU A 30 3.64 -14.75 14.81
C GLU A 30 3.77 -13.22 14.74
N GLU A 31 2.85 -12.52 14.06
CA GLU A 31 2.82 -11.04 14.04
C GLU A 31 2.35 -10.42 15.36
N ARG A 32 1.55 -11.14 16.17
CA ARG A 32 0.94 -10.58 17.39
C ARG A 32 1.84 -10.46 18.64
N PRO A 33 2.98 -11.17 18.79
CA PRO A 33 3.85 -10.93 19.94
C PRO A 33 4.86 -9.81 19.75
N GLU A 34 5.39 -9.51 18.55
CA GLU A 34 6.59 -8.64 18.51
C GLU A 34 6.90 -7.89 17.21
N ALA A 35 5.92 -7.61 16.36
CA ALA A 35 6.17 -6.81 15.16
C ALA A 35 5.05 -5.80 14.88
N VAL A 36 4.86 -4.86 15.80
CA VAL A 36 4.64 -3.48 15.32
C VAL A 36 5.97 -3.09 14.68
N LEU A 37 6.18 -3.51 13.43
CA LEU A 37 7.12 -2.84 12.55
C LEU A 37 6.78 -1.35 12.71
N PRO A 38 7.74 -0.48 13.05
CA PRO A 38 7.49 0.93 12.95
C PRO A 38 7.21 1.16 11.47
N ARG A 39 5.92 1.19 11.09
CA ARG A 39 5.47 1.88 9.90
C ARG A 39 6.20 3.21 10.04
N PRO A 40 7.16 3.54 9.15
CA PRO A 40 7.91 4.77 9.30
C PRO A 40 6.85 5.82 9.42
N ALA A 41 6.80 6.41 10.61
CA ALA A 41 5.84 7.45 10.89
C ALA A 41 6.30 8.55 9.96
N GLN A 42 5.67 8.61 8.79
CA GLN A 42 5.68 9.78 7.92
C GLN A 42 4.83 10.84 8.62
N THR A 43 5.11 11.08 9.90
CA THR A 43 4.65 12.20 10.72
C THR A 43 5.60 13.36 10.45
N GLY A 44 5.80 13.65 9.16
CA GLY A 44 6.18 14.97 8.70
C GLY A 44 4.87 15.66 8.34
N ALA A 45 4.42 16.55 9.22
CA ALA A 45 3.41 17.60 9.05
C ALA A 45 2.52 17.48 7.80
N ALA A 46 1.22 17.21 7.98
CA ALA A 46 0.13 17.49 7.02
C ALA A 46 0.63 17.69 5.58
N ASP A 47 1.17 16.63 4.97
CA ASP A 47 1.97 16.79 3.76
C ASP A 47 0.99 17.13 2.64
N PRO A 48 1.04 18.34 2.05
CA PRO A 48 0.15 18.70 0.94
C PRO A 48 0.30 17.70 -0.23
N LEU A 49 1.42 16.98 -0.29
CA LEU A 49 1.62 15.87 -1.22
C LEU A 49 0.65 14.70 -0.98
N ARG A 50 0.33 14.38 0.28
CA ARG A 50 -0.63 13.31 0.61
C ARG A 50 -2.05 13.68 0.20
N ASP A 51 -2.45 14.92 0.41
CA ASP A 51 -3.78 15.42 0.00
C ASP A 51 -3.91 15.43 -1.52
N GLU A 52 -2.86 15.84 -2.21
CA GLU A 52 -2.78 15.81 -3.67
C GLU A 52 -2.82 14.37 -4.23
N LEU A 53 -2.11 13.43 -3.60
CA LEU A 53 -2.18 12.02 -3.97
C LEU A 53 -3.59 11.44 -3.77
N PHE A 54 -4.29 11.84 -2.70
CA PHE A 54 -5.66 11.44 -2.45
C PHE A 54 -6.62 11.98 -3.51
N ARG A 55 -6.49 13.27 -3.86
CA ARG A 55 -7.22 13.90 -4.95
C ARG A 55 -7.00 13.16 -6.26
N CYS A 56 -5.75 12.86 -6.59
CA CYS A 56 -5.39 12.12 -7.80
C CYS A 56 -5.90 10.68 -7.82
N GLN A 57 -5.97 10.01 -6.67
CA GLN A 57 -6.58 8.69 -6.56
C GLN A 57 -8.10 8.74 -6.82
N SER A 58 -8.77 9.79 -6.34
CA SER A 58 -10.22 9.98 -6.57
C SER A 58 -10.58 10.22 -8.05
N LEU A 59 -9.62 10.68 -8.86
CA LEU A 59 -9.80 10.88 -10.31
C LEU A 59 -9.76 9.56 -11.10
N GLY A 60 -9.23 8.46 -10.54
CA GLY A 60 -9.14 7.17 -11.20
C GLY A 60 -8.42 7.25 -12.56
N GLU A 61 -9.08 6.80 -13.63
CA GLU A 61 -8.56 6.80 -15.01
C GLU A 61 -8.22 8.20 -15.58
N ALA A 62 -8.75 9.28 -14.99
CA ALA A 62 -8.36 10.63 -15.36
C ALA A 62 -7.04 11.07 -14.73
N GLY A 63 -6.62 10.44 -13.61
CA GLY A 63 -5.40 10.77 -12.88
C GLY A 63 -4.12 10.70 -13.73
N PRO A 64 -3.87 9.65 -14.52
CA PRO A 64 -2.70 9.55 -15.40
C PRO A 64 -2.65 10.60 -16.53
N ARG A 65 -3.76 11.32 -16.78
CA ARG A 65 -3.84 12.39 -17.79
C ARG A 65 -3.64 13.78 -17.19
N ASP A 66 -3.67 13.92 -15.86
CA ASP A 66 -3.44 15.19 -15.17
C ASP A 66 -1.94 15.40 -14.87
N PRO A 67 -1.31 16.47 -15.41
CA PRO A 67 0.10 16.75 -15.18
C PRO A 67 0.43 17.10 -13.71
N ALA A 68 -0.53 17.56 -12.91
CA ALA A 68 -0.35 17.75 -11.47
C ALA A 68 -0.22 16.40 -10.74
N CYS A 69 -1.06 15.43 -11.13
CA CYS A 69 -1.03 14.09 -10.55
C CYS A 69 0.24 13.31 -10.89
N LEU A 70 0.71 13.42 -12.14
CA LEU A 70 1.98 12.81 -12.55
C LEU A 70 3.17 13.35 -11.73
N ARG A 71 3.19 14.66 -11.45
CA ARG A 71 4.23 15.28 -10.61
C ARG A 71 4.15 14.81 -9.16
N ALA A 72 2.95 14.75 -8.58
CA ALA A 72 2.75 14.28 -7.21
C ALA A 72 3.21 12.82 -7.04
N TRP A 73 2.95 11.95 -8.01
CA TRP A 73 3.40 10.55 -8.00
C TRP A 73 4.92 10.42 -8.13
N ALA A 74 5.54 11.21 -9.01
CA ALA A 74 6.98 11.23 -9.17
C ALA A 74 7.70 11.66 -7.88
N GLU A 75 7.19 12.72 -7.22
CA GLU A 75 7.74 13.23 -5.96
C GLU A 75 7.56 12.23 -4.82
N SER A 76 6.38 11.60 -4.72
CA SER A 76 6.12 10.52 -3.75
C SER A 76 7.13 9.37 -3.93
N ARG A 77 7.28 8.88 -5.16
CA ARG A 77 8.25 7.82 -5.49
C ARG A 77 9.67 8.24 -5.13
N ARG A 78 10.08 9.47 -5.44
CA ARG A 78 11.41 9.99 -5.11
C ARG A 78 11.67 9.94 -3.61
N ARG A 79 10.73 10.40 -2.77
CA ARG A 79 10.85 10.37 -1.31
C ARG A 79 10.98 8.94 -0.77
N PHE A 80 10.19 8.00 -1.29
CA PHE A 80 10.29 6.59 -0.91
C PHE A 80 11.61 5.95 -1.31
N LEU A 81 12.11 6.26 -2.51
CA LEU A 81 13.35 5.66 -3.04
C LEU A 81 14.63 6.34 -2.54
N THR A 82 14.54 7.56 -1.99
CA THR A 82 15.70 8.28 -1.46
C THR A 82 15.48 8.81 -0.03
N PRO A 83 15.25 7.93 0.97
CA PRO A 83 14.98 8.36 2.34
C PRO A 83 16.13 9.16 2.99
N GLY A 84 17.36 8.99 2.50
CA GLY A 84 18.56 9.61 3.07
C GLY A 84 19.05 10.91 2.41
N THR A 85 18.52 11.29 1.25
CA THR A 85 18.94 12.53 0.54
C THR A 85 17.86 13.61 0.50
N ALA A 86 16.66 13.33 1.00
CA ALA A 86 15.62 14.31 1.26
C ALA A 86 15.93 15.15 2.52
N ARG A 87 17.12 15.79 2.56
CA ARG A 87 17.33 16.93 3.46
C ARG A 87 16.37 18.03 2.97
N PRO A 88 15.61 18.69 3.85
CA PRO A 88 14.53 19.58 3.42
C PRO A 88 15.10 20.69 2.56
N GLN A 89 14.49 20.88 1.40
CA GLN A 89 14.79 21.94 0.46
C GLN A 89 14.18 23.23 1.04
N ILE A 90 14.75 23.72 2.15
CA ILE A 90 14.50 25.06 2.65
C ILE A 90 15.20 25.99 1.64
N GLY A 91 14.50 26.31 0.56
CA GLY A 91 15.11 27.03 -0.56
C GLY A 91 14.21 27.07 -1.78
N SER A 92 12.94 27.43 -1.60
CA SER A 92 12.05 27.74 -2.72
C SER A 92 11.14 28.89 -2.32
N GLY A 93 11.76 30.04 -2.02
CA GLY A 93 11.04 31.23 -1.58
C GLY A 93 11.96 32.43 -1.44
N LEU A 94 12.54 32.89 -2.54
CA LEU A 94 12.77 34.32 -2.77
C LEU A 94 12.99 34.59 -4.27
N PRO A 95 12.11 35.38 -4.88
CA PRO A 95 12.57 36.39 -5.82
C PRO A 95 12.01 37.78 -5.44
N GLY A 96 12.90 38.78 -5.38
CA GLY A 96 12.56 40.20 -5.33
C GLY A 96 12.67 40.84 -3.96
#